data_AF-A0A2K1R6W6-F1
#
_entry.id   AF-A0A2K1R6W6-F1
#
_cell.length_a   1.000
_cell.length_b   1.000
_cell.length_c   1.000
_cell.angle_alpha   90.00
_cell.angle_beta   90.00
_cell.angle_gamma   90.00
#
_symmetry.space_group_name_H-M   'P 1'
#
loop_
_entity.id
_entity.type
_entity.pdbx_description
1 polymer ?
#
loop_
_entity_poly.entity_id
_entity_poly.type
_entity_poly.pdbx_seq_one_letter_code
_entity_poly.pdbx_strand_id
1 'polypeptide(L)'
;MGSSRSSILCFLMLCASFLVPTSCHSYSHGALFIFGDSFYDAGNNIYLNTSNTSLAKLNIFPYGETYFKHPTGRVSDGRLIPDFILPLIPPYLQPGNHQFTNGVNFASGGAGALVENNQGPVSLKELKKSQLKGYTYSIFDAYTAATAIFNNPSKYGFEEVKMACCGSGPLRGSLLACGLKVYQLCDNVSQYFFFDELHPTEKANYQFAKLMWDGSPKIVKPYNLKTLFKK
;
A
#
# COMPACT_ATOMS: atom_id res chain seq x y z
N MET A 1 15.71 -36.50 -59.35
CA MET A 1 16.74 -36.20 -58.33
C MET A 1 16.25 -35.04 -57.47
N GLY A 2 16.21 -35.23 -56.14
CA GLY A 2 16.32 -34.17 -55.13
C GLY A 2 15.10 -33.29 -54.81
N SER A 3 14.09 -33.77 -54.05
CA SER A 3 13.25 -32.89 -53.20
C SER A 3 12.30 -33.68 -52.28
N SER A 4 12.84 -34.46 -51.35
CA SER A 4 12.00 -35.15 -50.34
C SER A 4 12.69 -35.25 -48.97
N ARG A 5 14.02 -35.38 -48.96
CA ARG A 5 14.79 -35.45 -47.71
C ARG A 5 14.92 -34.11 -46.98
N SER A 6 14.84 -32.98 -47.68
CA SER A 6 14.97 -31.64 -47.09
C SER A 6 13.71 -31.20 -46.31
N SER A 7 12.52 -31.54 -46.80
CA SER A 7 11.24 -31.19 -46.16
C SER A 7 11.00 -31.94 -44.85
N ILE A 8 11.46 -33.20 -44.76
CA ILE A 8 11.36 -34.02 -43.54
C ILE A 8 12.32 -33.50 -42.46
N LEU A 9 13.54 -33.08 -42.85
CA LEU A 9 14.50 -32.46 -41.92
C LEU A 9 13.97 -31.11 -41.38
N CYS A 10 13.29 -30.33 -42.20
CA CYS A 10 12.69 -29.05 -41.80
C CYS A 10 11.52 -29.27 -40.81
N PHE A 11 10.68 -30.29 -41.04
CA PHE A 11 9.59 -30.66 -40.13
C PHE A 11 10.10 -31.18 -38.78
N LEU A 12 11.15 -32.00 -38.77
CA LEU A 12 11.76 -32.52 -37.53
C LEU A 12 12.45 -31.42 -36.71
N MET A 13 13.06 -30.42 -37.36
CA MET A 13 13.66 -29.26 -36.69
C MET A 13 12.61 -28.29 -36.11
N LEU A 14 11.44 -28.16 -36.75
CA LEU A 14 10.31 -27.40 -36.19
C LEU A 14 9.72 -28.09 -34.96
N CYS A 15 9.61 -29.42 -34.93
CA CYS A 15 9.07 -30.13 -33.75
C CYS A 15 10.02 -30.06 -32.53
N ALA A 16 11.34 -30.02 -32.74
CA ALA A 16 12.31 -29.94 -31.65
C ALA A 16 12.34 -28.57 -30.96
N SER A 17 11.88 -27.50 -31.61
CA SER A 17 11.81 -26.16 -31.01
C SER A 17 10.57 -25.92 -30.14
N PHE A 18 9.57 -26.80 -30.20
CA PHE A 18 8.39 -26.78 -29.31
C PHE A 18 8.53 -27.64 -28.04
N LEU A 19 9.67 -28.33 -27.86
CA LEU A 19 9.94 -29.15 -26.66
C LEU A 19 10.84 -28.46 -25.63
N VAL A 20 11.07 -27.15 -25.75
CA VAL A 20 11.60 -26.39 -24.61
C VAL A 20 10.51 -26.46 -23.54
N PRO A 21 10.74 -27.11 -22.38
CA PRO A 21 9.84 -26.94 -21.27
C PRO A 21 9.91 -25.44 -20.97
N THR A 22 8.87 -24.69 -21.30
CA THR A 22 8.64 -23.43 -20.61
C THR A 22 8.53 -23.85 -19.16
N SER A 23 9.64 -23.73 -18.42
CA SER A 23 9.59 -23.65 -16.98
C SER A 23 8.68 -22.47 -16.71
N CYS A 24 7.39 -22.76 -16.59
CA CYS A 24 6.45 -21.87 -15.98
C CYS A 24 6.95 -21.84 -14.54
N HIS A 25 7.88 -20.93 -14.26
CA HIS A 25 8.07 -20.45 -12.92
C HIS A 25 6.72 -19.82 -12.56
N SER A 26 5.82 -20.67 -12.08
CA SER A 26 4.74 -20.25 -11.23
C SER A 26 5.44 -19.68 -10.00
N TYR A 27 5.85 -18.41 -10.11
CA TYR A 27 6.10 -17.62 -8.93
C TYR A 27 4.76 -17.65 -8.21
N SER A 28 4.68 -18.48 -7.18
CA SER A 28 3.61 -18.44 -6.20
C SER A 28 3.64 -17.03 -5.63
N HIS A 29 2.90 -16.11 -6.26
CA HIS A 29 2.67 -14.80 -5.69
C HIS A 29 1.83 -15.06 -4.45
N GLY A 30 2.43 -14.85 -3.27
CA GLY A 30 1.70 -14.98 -2.02
C GLY A 30 0.46 -14.08 -2.03
N ALA A 31 -0.65 -14.57 -1.51
CA ALA A 31 -1.84 -13.74 -1.32
C ALA A 31 -1.63 -12.81 -0.11
N LEU A 32 -2.07 -11.55 -0.21
CA LEU A 32 -1.97 -10.58 0.87
C LEU A 32 -3.34 -10.14 1.36
N PHE A 33 -3.59 -10.42 2.64
CA PHE A 33 -4.79 -9.99 3.34
C PHE A 33 -4.44 -8.81 4.23
N ILE A 34 -4.95 -7.63 3.88
CA ILE A 34 -4.57 -6.38 4.53
C ILE A 34 -5.66 -6.01 5.53
N PHE A 35 -5.26 -5.77 6.77
CA PHE A 35 -6.12 -5.24 7.82
C PHE A 35 -5.48 -3.96 8.34
N GLY A 36 -6.29 -2.98 8.73
CA GLY A 36 -5.76 -1.71 9.20
C GLY A 36 -6.80 -0.61 9.25
N ASP A 37 -6.28 0.59 9.37
CA ASP A 37 -7.01 1.85 9.46
C ASP A 37 -6.91 2.63 8.13
N SER A 38 -7.07 3.94 8.21
CA SER A 38 -7.04 4.85 7.06
C SER A 38 -5.71 4.84 6.28
N PHE A 39 -4.57 4.51 6.92
CA PHE A 39 -3.26 4.46 6.24
C PHE A 39 -3.16 3.30 5.23
N TYR A 40 -4.01 2.29 5.36
CA TYR A 40 -4.01 1.08 4.54
C TYR A 40 -5.31 0.89 3.76
N ASP A 41 -6.31 1.76 3.96
CA ASP A 41 -7.63 1.65 3.35
C ASP A 41 -7.58 1.89 1.84
N ALA A 42 -7.78 0.82 1.05
CA ALA A 42 -7.80 0.87 -0.41
C ALA A 42 -9.07 1.49 -1.01
N GLY A 43 -9.97 2.04 -0.18
CA GLY A 43 -11.24 2.63 -0.59
C GLY A 43 -12.46 1.82 -0.12
N ASN A 44 -12.35 1.02 0.95
CA ASN A 44 -13.49 0.33 1.54
C ASN A 44 -14.54 1.32 2.06
N ASN A 45 -14.09 2.46 2.60
CA ASN A 45 -14.97 3.42 3.24
C ASN A 45 -16.05 4.00 2.33
N ILE A 46 -15.87 4.01 1.00
CA ILE A 46 -16.87 4.53 0.05
C ILE A 46 -18.11 3.62 -0.06
N TYR A 47 -17.98 2.35 0.35
CA TYR A 47 -19.04 1.34 0.26
C TYR A 47 -19.74 1.09 1.61
N LEU A 48 -19.25 1.69 2.69
CA LEU A 48 -19.91 1.63 3.98
C LEU A 48 -21.18 2.51 3.91
N ASN A 49 -22.32 1.94 4.31
CA ASN A 49 -23.63 2.63 4.36
C ASN A 49 -23.69 3.70 5.49
N THR A 50 -22.56 4.30 5.82
CA THR A 50 -22.41 5.34 6.83
C THR A 50 -22.14 6.66 6.11
N SER A 51 -23.17 7.16 5.42
CA SER A 51 -23.23 8.51 4.83
C SER A 51 -22.92 9.67 5.81
N ASN A 52 -22.75 9.34 7.10
CA ASN A 52 -22.34 10.23 8.19
C ASN A 52 -20.86 10.13 8.60
N THR A 53 -20.05 9.25 8.01
CA THR A 53 -18.60 9.29 8.24
C THR A 53 -17.95 10.22 7.22
N SER A 54 -17.22 11.22 7.70
CA SER A 54 -16.52 12.18 6.84
C SER A 54 -15.49 11.52 5.92
N LEU A 55 -14.97 10.35 6.31
CA LEU A 55 -14.02 9.57 5.51
C LEU A 55 -14.67 8.87 4.31
N ALA A 56 -15.94 8.42 4.41
CA ALA A 56 -16.68 7.87 3.26
C ALA A 56 -16.92 8.92 2.16
N LYS A 57 -16.86 10.21 2.51
CA LYS A 57 -17.01 11.34 1.57
C LYS A 57 -15.72 11.71 0.84
N LEU A 58 -14.59 11.08 1.14
CA LEU A 58 -13.28 11.41 0.55
C LEU A 58 -13.04 10.81 -0.84
N ASN A 59 -14.10 10.33 -1.51
CA ASN A 59 -14.04 10.03 -2.93
C ASN A 59 -14.12 11.32 -3.78
N ILE A 60 -13.18 12.23 -3.55
CA ILE A 60 -13.14 13.58 -4.12
C ILE A 60 -11.69 13.97 -4.47
N PHE A 61 -11.52 14.88 -5.42
CA PHE A 61 -10.20 15.47 -5.68
C PHE A 61 -9.73 16.27 -4.45
N PRO A 62 -8.42 16.34 -4.18
CA PRO A 62 -7.29 15.86 -4.98
C PRO A 62 -6.80 14.43 -4.65
N TYR A 63 -7.56 13.64 -3.88
CA TYR A 63 -7.18 12.26 -3.57
C TYR A 63 -7.06 11.42 -4.85
N GLY A 64 -5.98 10.63 -4.98
CA GLY A 64 -5.69 9.79 -6.14
C GLY A 64 -5.06 10.49 -7.37
N GLU A 65 -4.77 11.79 -7.30
CA GLU A 65 -4.25 12.58 -8.43
C GLU A 65 -2.88 12.14 -8.96
N THR A 66 -1.97 11.66 -8.11
CA THR A 66 -0.59 11.30 -8.49
C THR A 66 -0.55 10.03 -9.34
N TYR A 67 -1.23 8.97 -8.93
CA TYR A 67 -1.16 7.67 -9.61
C TYR A 67 -2.44 7.30 -10.39
N PHE A 68 -3.61 7.38 -9.75
CA PHE A 68 -4.86 6.90 -10.33
C PHE A 68 -5.48 7.90 -11.31
N LYS A 69 -5.19 9.20 -11.16
CA LYS A 69 -5.77 10.30 -11.93
C LYS A 69 -7.29 10.47 -11.74
N HIS A 70 -7.82 9.87 -10.69
CA HIS A 70 -9.20 10.03 -10.23
C HIS A 70 -9.29 9.64 -8.75
N PRO A 71 -10.32 10.15 -8.01
CA PRO A 71 -10.56 9.72 -6.64
C PRO A 71 -10.92 8.24 -6.56
N THR A 72 -10.31 7.55 -5.59
CA THR A 72 -10.52 6.11 -5.36
C THR A 72 -11.09 5.81 -3.96
N GLY A 73 -11.39 6.83 -3.17
CA GLY A 73 -11.71 6.69 -1.74
C GLY A 73 -10.52 6.42 -0.82
N ARG A 74 -9.29 6.47 -1.34
CA ARG A 74 -8.05 6.38 -0.55
C ARG A 74 -7.73 7.76 0.00
N VAL A 75 -7.26 7.81 1.25
CA VAL A 75 -6.79 9.06 1.88
C VAL A 75 -5.31 9.33 1.58
N SER A 76 -4.95 9.28 0.30
CA SER A 76 -3.63 9.60 -0.22
C SER A 76 -3.75 10.22 -1.62
N ASP A 77 -2.75 10.96 -2.07
CA ASP A 77 -2.67 11.44 -3.45
C ASP A 77 -2.47 10.31 -4.47
N GLY A 78 -2.23 9.08 -4.01
CA GLY A 78 -2.14 7.94 -4.91
C GLY A 78 -2.00 6.63 -4.16
N ARG A 79 -0.87 5.95 -4.37
CA ARG A 79 -0.63 4.62 -3.80
C ARG A 79 -0.34 4.63 -2.30
N LEU A 80 -0.82 3.60 -1.63
CA LEU A 80 -0.56 3.28 -0.23
C LEU A 80 0.64 2.34 -0.10
N ILE A 81 1.15 2.18 1.12
CA ILE A 81 2.29 1.30 1.41
C ILE A 81 2.15 -0.11 0.81
N PRO A 82 1.01 -0.83 0.93
CA PRO A 82 0.90 -2.19 0.41
C PRO A 82 1.01 -2.29 -1.11
N ASP A 83 0.60 -1.24 -1.83
CA ASP A 83 0.60 -1.19 -3.30
C ASP A 83 2.03 -1.19 -3.88
N PHE A 84 3.04 -0.96 -3.03
CA PHE A 84 4.46 -1.04 -3.38
C PHE A 84 5.10 -2.38 -3.02
N ILE A 85 4.40 -3.24 -2.26
CA ILE A 85 4.88 -4.57 -1.87
C ILE A 85 4.34 -5.63 -2.84
N LEU A 86 3.07 -5.54 -3.20
CA LEU A 86 2.40 -6.41 -4.18
C LEU A 86 1.56 -5.57 -5.14
N PRO A 87 1.11 -6.15 -6.27
CA PRO A 87 0.10 -5.50 -7.13
C PRO A 87 -1.11 -5.03 -6.32
N LEU A 88 -1.82 -4.02 -6.85
CA LEU A 88 -2.96 -3.39 -6.18
C LEU A 88 -3.96 -4.43 -5.65
N ILE A 89 -4.06 -4.52 -4.33
CA ILE A 89 -4.98 -5.43 -3.65
C ILE A 89 -6.35 -4.73 -3.54
N PRO A 90 -7.43 -5.34 -4.05
CA PRO A 90 -8.74 -4.69 -4.12
C PRO A 90 -9.36 -4.50 -2.72
N PRO A 91 -10.19 -3.46 -2.52
CA PRO A 91 -10.99 -3.31 -1.32
C PRO A 91 -12.07 -4.40 -1.23
N TYR A 92 -12.23 -4.99 -0.04
CA TYR A 92 -13.20 -6.04 0.25
C TYR A 92 -14.64 -5.66 -0.11
N LEU A 93 -15.04 -4.43 0.17
CA LEU A 93 -16.41 -3.95 -0.02
C LEU A 93 -16.72 -3.52 -1.47
N GLN A 94 -15.75 -3.58 -2.38
CA GLN A 94 -15.98 -3.22 -3.78
C GLN A 94 -16.99 -4.19 -4.43
N PRO A 95 -18.10 -3.68 -5.00
CA PRO A 95 -19.05 -4.51 -5.73
C PRO A 95 -18.37 -5.25 -6.88
N GLY A 96 -18.71 -6.52 -7.05
CA GLY A 96 -18.14 -7.38 -8.09
C GLY A 96 -17.98 -8.82 -7.61
N ASN A 97 -17.76 -9.73 -8.56
CA ASN A 97 -17.45 -11.11 -8.24
C ASN A 97 -15.94 -11.28 -8.09
N HIS A 98 -15.42 -11.02 -6.88
CA HIS A 98 -14.00 -11.14 -6.56
C HIS A 98 -13.72 -12.52 -5.97
N GLN A 99 -12.77 -13.25 -6.57
CA GLN A 99 -12.32 -14.54 -6.01
C GLN A 99 -11.21 -14.40 -4.96
N PHE A 100 -10.66 -13.19 -4.78
CA PHE A 100 -9.62 -12.84 -3.80
C PHE A 100 -8.39 -13.78 -3.77
N THR A 101 -8.10 -14.44 -4.89
CA THR A 101 -7.02 -15.44 -5.00
C THR A 101 -5.63 -14.85 -4.73
N ASN A 102 -5.46 -13.56 -5.02
CA ASN A 102 -4.20 -12.83 -4.82
C ASN A 102 -4.23 -11.95 -3.55
N GLY A 103 -5.29 -12.05 -2.75
CA GLY A 103 -5.47 -11.23 -1.56
C GLY A 103 -6.66 -10.27 -1.64
N VAL A 104 -6.92 -9.59 -0.52
CA VAL A 104 -8.00 -8.62 -0.34
C VAL A 104 -7.65 -7.65 0.78
N ASN A 105 -8.11 -6.41 0.64
CA ASN A 105 -7.89 -5.36 1.62
C ASN A 105 -9.16 -5.10 2.43
N PHE A 106 -9.10 -5.37 3.73
CA PHE A 106 -10.14 -5.12 4.74
C PHE A 106 -9.91 -3.85 5.56
N ALA A 107 -8.83 -3.11 5.32
CA ALA A 107 -8.55 -1.89 6.05
C ALA A 107 -9.62 -0.84 5.80
N SER A 108 -9.97 -0.08 6.84
CA SER A 108 -11.07 0.88 6.80
C SER A 108 -10.74 2.08 7.67
N GLY A 109 -10.92 3.29 7.14
CA GLY A 109 -10.75 4.52 7.90
C GLY A 109 -11.67 4.58 9.13
N GLY A 110 -11.09 4.85 10.31
CA GLY A 110 -11.78 4.82 11.60
C GLY A 110 -11.78 3.47 12.31
N ALA A 111 -11.34 2.39 11.64
CA ALA A 111 -11.04 1.12 12.30
C ALA A 111 -9.75 1.25 13.12
N GLY A 112 -9.69 0.58 14.26
CA GLY A 112 -8.49 0.48 15.09
C GLY A 112 -8.18 -0.97 15.40
N ALA A 113 -6.98 -1.42 15.07
CA ALA A 113 -6.48 -2.75 15.43
C ALA A 113 -5.72 -2.76 16.77
N LEU A 114 -5.64 -1.62 17.48
CA LEU A 114 -4.92 -1.43 18.73
C LEU A 114 -5.84 -0.90 19.82
N VAL A 115 -5.85 -1.57 20.97
CA VAL A 115 -6.62 -1.21 22.17
C VAL A 115 -6.40 0.24 22.65
N GLU A 116 -5.25 0.83 22.30
CA GLU A 116 -4.91 2.21 22.68
C GLU A 116 -5.68 3.27 21.87
N ASN A 117 -6.20 2.92 20.68
CA ASN A 117 -6.79 3.90 19.75
C ASN A 117 -8.29 3.71 19.49
N ASN A 118 -8.89 2.59 19.91
CA ASN A 118 -10.33 2.34 20.02
C ASN A 118 -10.52 0.90 20.55
N GLN A 119 -11.65 0.58 21.19
CA GLN A 119 -11.97 -0.76 21.72
C GLN A 119 -12.22 -1.81 20.62
N GLY A 120 -11.29 -1.97 19.68
CA GLY A 120 -11.28 -3.08 18.73
C GLY A 120 -10.83 -4.38 19.42
N PRO A 121 -11.32 -5.54 18.99
CA PRO A 121 -11.09 -6.83 19.66
C PRO A 121 -9.66 -7.40 19.55
N VAL A 122 -8.73 -6.68 18.92
CA VAL A 122 -7.34 -7.11 18.74
C VAL A 122 -6.42 -6.07 19.39
N SER A 123 -5.52 -6.54 20.25
CA SER A 123 -4.45 -5.72 20.83
C SER A 123 -3.13 -6.26 20.33
N LEU A 124 -2.20 -5.41 19.84
CA LEU A 124 -0.83 -5.87 19.60
C LEU A 124 -0.16 -6.41 20.87
N LYS A 125 -0.59 -5.95 22.05
CA LYS A 125 -0.12 -6.47 23.34
C LYS A 125 -0.63 -7.89 23.57
N GLU A 126 -1.89 -8.16 23.24
CA GLU A 126 -2.47 -9.51 23.30
C GLU A 126 -1.93 -10.41 22.19
N LEU A 127 -1.65 -9.90 20.98
CA LEU A 127 -0.96 -10.67 19.92
C LEU A 127 0.48 -11.03 20.30
N LYS A 128 1.22 -10.11 20.94
CA LYS A 128 2.56 -10.39 21.48
C LYS A 128 2.52 -11.38 22.64
N LYS A 129 1.54 -11.26 23.55
CA LYS A 129 1.33 -12.21 24.66
C LYS A 129 0.87 -13.58 24.17
N SER A 130 0.07 -13.63 23.11
CA SER A 130 -0.53 -14.86 22.61
C SER A 130 0.48 -15.84 22.05
N GLN A 131 1.74 -15.43 21.80
CA GLN A 131 2.80 -16.26 21.22
C GLN A 131 2.19 -17.30 20.27
N LEU A 132 1.50 -16.87 19.20
CA LEU A 132 0.83 -17.79 18.27
C LEU A 132 1.84 -18.81 17.76
N LYS A 133 2.04 -19.94 18.42
CA LYS A 133 3.23 -20.77 18.19
C LYS A 133 3.24 -21.22 16.72
N GLY A 134 4.22 -20.74 15.95
CA GLY A 134 4.38 -21.05 14.52
C GLY A 134 4.12 -19.91 13.53
N TYR A 135 3.57 -18.75 13.93
CA TYR A 135 3.53 -17.57 13.05
C TYR A 135 4.90 -16.88 12.91
N THR A 136 5.19 -16.37 11.70
CA THR A 136 6.26 -15.38 11.52
C THR A 136 5.62 -14.02 11.29
N TYR A 137 6.16 -12.97 11.91
CA TYR A 137 5.62 -11.62 11.83
C TYR A 137 6.73 -10.60 11.54
N SER A 138 6.31 -9.42 11.08
CA SER A 138 7.15 -8.25 10.87
C SER A 138 6.49 -7.03 11.51
N ILE A 139 7.26 -6.23 12.21
CA ILE A 139 6.85 -4.97 12.85
C ILE A 139 7.72 -3.87 12.28
N PHE A 140 7.09 -2.86 11.71
CA PHE A 140 7.73 -1.64 11.23
C PHE A 140 7.55 -0.51 12.24
N ASP A 141 8.66 0.10 12.64
CA ASP A 141 8.69 1.28 13.52
C ASP A 141 8.55 2.55 12.68
N ALA A 142 7.30 2.87 12.32
CA ALA A 142 6.97 4.02 11.50
C ALA A 142 7.37 5.35 12.17
N TYR A 143 7.31 5.44 13.51
CA TYR A 143 7.68 6.64 14.25
C TYR A 143 9.17 6.97 14.09
N THR A 144 10.03 5.97 14.30
CA THR A 144 11.48 6.15 14.16
C THR A 144 11.84 6.45 12.69
N ALA A 145 11.17 5.80 11.74
CA ALA A 145 11.35 6.09 10.31
C ALA A 145 10.95 7.52 9.95
N ALA A 146 9.77 7.98 10.38
CA ALA A 146 9.30 9.35 10.15
C ALA A 146 10.22 10.38 10.80
N THR A 147 10.64 10.15 12.05
CA THR A 147 11.55 11.03 12.77
C THR A 147 12.89 11.18 12.05
N ALA A 148 13.43 10.10 11.48
CA ALA A 148 14.64 10.17 10.68
C ALA A 148 14.48 11.04 9.42
N ILE A 149 13.29 11.01 8.79
CA ILE A 149 12.95 11.87 7.66
C ILE A 149 12.84 13.33 8.12
N PHE A 150 12.13 13.61 9.20
CA PHE A 150 11.90 14.96 9.70
C PHE A 150 13.18 15.66 10.14
N ASN A 151 14.13 14.90 10.69
CA ASN A 151 15.43 15.43 11.12
C ASN A 151 16.39 15.71 9.95
N ASN A 152 16.17 15.11 8.78
CA ASN A 152 16.98 15.40 7.58
C ASN A 152 16.16 15.25 6.29
N PRO A 153 15.19 16.14 6.03
CA PRO A 153 14.22 15.97 4.94
C PRO A 153 14.87 15.87 3.55
N SER A 154 15.88 16.71 3.29
CA SER A 154 16.56 16.79 2.00
C SER A 154 17.28 15.48 1.63
N LYS A 155 17.82 14.75 2.62
CA LYS A 155 18.38 13.40 2.40
C LYS A 155 17.37 12.42 1.82
N TYR A 156 16.10 12.58 2.16
CA TYR A 156 14.99 11.75 1.68
C TYR A 156 14.22 12.45 0.53
N GLY A 157 14.72 13.59 0.06
CA GLY A 157 14.15 14.36 -1.03
C GLY A 157 12.88 15.13 -0.67
N PHE A 158 12.58 15.36 0.60
CA PHE A 158 11.46 16.21 1.02
C PHE A 158 11.95 17.64 1.29
N GLU A 159 11.11 18.61 0.94
CA GLU A 159 11.31 20.03 1.26
C GLU A 159 10.43 20.45 2.43
N GLU A 160 9.23 19.87 2.53
CA GLU A 160 8.25 20.18 3.58
C GLU A 160 7.79 18.91 4.30
N VAL A 161 7.86 18.93 5.64
CA VAL A 161 7.58 17.78 6.51
C VAL A 161 6.71 18.12 7.72
N LYS A 162 6.24 19.36 7.82
CA LYS A 162 5.40 19.89 8.89
C LYS A 162 4.04 20.34 8.37
N MET A 163 4.02 20.97 7.19
CA MET A 163 2.79 21.43 6.53
C MET A 163 2.24 20.34 5.61
N ALA A 164 0.91 20.22 5.54
CA ALA A 164 0.23 19.34 4.58
C ALA A 164 0.24 19.94 3.17
N CYS A 165 0.32 19.10 2.13
CA CYS A 165 0.16 19.57 0.76
C CYS A 165 -1.25 20.12 0.51
N CYS A 166 -2.28 19.40 0.97
CA CYS A 166 -3.68 19.71 0.80
C CYS A 166 -4.34 20.01 2.16
N GLY A 167 -4.99 21.18 2.28
CA GLY A 167 -5.76 21.50 3.48
C GLY A 167 -5.89 23.00 3.74
N SER A 168 -6.24 23.37 4.97
CA SER A 168 -6.51 24.76 5.38
C SER A 168 -6.06 25.07 6.80
N GLY A 169 -5.98 26.37 7.12
CA GLY A 169 -5.56 26.85 8.43
C GLY A 169 -4.06 26.69 8.68
N PRO A 170 -3.61 26.83 9.94
CA PRO A 170 -2.20 26.68 10.30
C PRO A 170 -1.65 25.31 9.85
N LEU A 171 -0.49 25.33 9.20
CA LEU A 171 0.16 24.14 8.62
C LEU A 171 -0.73 23.33 7.65
N ARG A 172 -1.83 23.93 7.14
CA ARG A 172 -2.87 23.24 6.37
C ARG A 172 -3.48 22.04 7.10
N GLY A 173 -3.36 21.98 8.42
CA GLY A 173 -3.74 20.83 9.26
C GLY A 173 -5.18 20.85 9.76
N SER A 174 -6.08 21.64 9.18
CA SER A 174 -7.49 21.63 9.60
C SER A 174 -8.15 20.30 9.23
N LEU A 175 -8.65 19.60 10.24
CA LEU A 175 -9.30 18.30 10.09
C LEU A 175 -10.37 18.31 9.00
N LEU A 176 -10.25 17.36 8.06
CA LEU A 176 -11.18 17.15 6.94
C LEU A 176 -11.38 18.40 6.07
N ALA A 177 -10.35 19.23 5.94
CA ALA A 177 -10.41 20.41 5.07
C ALA A 177 -10.15 20.05 3.60
N CYS A 178 -9.18 19.17 3.35
CA CYS A 178 -8.81 18.77 1.99
C CYS A 178 -10.01 18.18 1.24
N GLY A 179 -10.29 18.69 0.03
CA GLY A 179 -11.40 18.24 -0.82
C GLY A 179 -12.81 18.61 -0.37
N LEU A 180 -13.07 18.81 0.93
CA LEU A 180 -14.42 19.01 1.49
C LEU A 180 -14.77 20.46 1.85
N LYS A 181 -13.78 21.27 2.21
CA LYS A 181 -13.97 22.69 2.57
C LYS A 181 -13.19 23.58 1.59
N VAL A 182 -13.13 24.89 1.84
CA VAL A 182 -12.10 25.70 1.19
C VAL A 182 -10.74 25.14 1.61
N TYR A 183 -9.91 24.74 0.64
CA TYR A 183 -8.57 24.18 0.85
C TYR A 183 -7.57 24.80 -0.12
N GLN A 184 -6.29 24.69 0.24
CA GLN A 184 -5.16 24.93 -0.63
C GLN A 184 -4.54 23.58 -1.02
N LEU A 185 -3.99 23.50 -2.22
CA LEU A 185 -3.21 22.37 -2.71
C LEU A 185 -1.80 22.86 -3.07
N CYS A 186 -0.78 22.06 -2.80
CA CYS A 186 0.58 22.38 -3.18
C CYS A 186 0.85 22.07 -4.66
N ASP A 187 1.78 22.79 -5.29
CA ASP A 187 2.09 22.59 -6.72
C ASP A 187 2.79 21.25 -7.00
N ASN A 188 3.60 20.76 -6.06
CA ASN A 188 4.35 19.52 -6.21
C ASN A 188 4.24 18.65 -4.95
N VAL A 189 3.32 17.68 -5.00
CA VAL A 189 3.05 16.75 -3.90
C VAL A 189 4.29 15.94 -3.49
N SER A 190 5.21 15.66 -4.42
CA SER A 190 6.44 14.91 -4.13
C SER A 190 7.47 15.66 -3.26
N GLN A 191 7.28 16.96 -3.01
CA GLN A 191 8.11 17.73 -2.08
C GLN A 191 7.63 17.61 -0.63
N TYR A 192 6.40 17.14 -0.42
CA TYR A 192 5.73 17.10 0.88
C TYR A 192 5.73 15.68 1.47
N PHE A 193 5.92 15.57 2.78
CA PHE A 193 5.70 14.30 3.48
C PHE A 193 4.22 14.01 3.69
N PHE A 194 3.45 15.01 4.15
CA PHE A 194 2.03 14.90 4.43
C PHE A 194 1.20 15.33 3.21
N PHE A 195 0.28 14.49 2.77
CA PHE A 195 -0.70 14.84 1.76
C PHE A 195 -1.81 15.70 2.34
N ASP A 196 -2.47 15.23 3.41
CA ASP A 196 -3.45 15.99 4.18
C ASP A 196 -2.97 16.15 5.64
N GLU A 197 -3.86 16.52 6.57
CA GLU A 197 -3.50 16.76 7.97
C GLU A 197 -2.89 15.57 8.71
N LEU A 198 -3.03 14.34 8.18
CA LEU A 198 -2.62 13.12 8.87
C LEU A 198 -1.86 12.15 7.96
N HIS A 199 -2.25 12.06 6.69
CA HIS A 199 -1.84 10.98 5.82
C HIS A 199 -0.61 11.34 4.98
N PRO A 200 0.30 10.38 4.76
CA PRO A 200 1.48 10.57 3.94
C PRO A 200 1.14 10.70 2.44
N THR A 201 2.02 11.40 1.73
CA THR A 201 2.04 11.37 0.26
C THR A 201 2.43 10.00 -0.27
N GLU A 202 2.12 9.72 -1.53
CA GLU A 202 2.54 8.51 -2.24
C GLU A 202 4.06 8.29 -2.13
N LYS A 203 4.85 9.38 -2.20
CA LYS A 203 6.31 9.30 -2.04
C LYS A 203 6.71 8.85 -0.64
N ALA A 204 6.07 9.36 0.40
CA ALA A 204 6.31 8.92 1.77
C ALA A 204 5.87 7.45 1.96
N ASN A 205 4.72 7.06 1.40
CA ASN A 205 4.28 5.66 1.37
C ASN A 205 5.30 4.74 0.68
N TYR A 206 5.86 5.16 -0.45
CA TYR A 206 6.91 4.42 -1.15
C TYR A 206 8.16 4.22 -0.28
N GLN A 207 8.60 5.27 0.43
CA GLN A 207 9.77 5.15 1.32
C GLN A 207 9.50 4.19 2.48
N PHE A 208 8.31 4.24 3.08
CA PHE A 208 7.92 3.31 4.12
C PHE A 208 7.85 1.87 3.60
N ALA A 209 7.30 1.65 2.41
CA ALA A 209 7.28 0.33 1.79
C ALA A 209 8.70 -0.23 1.56
N LYS A 210 9.65 0.61 1.11
CA LYS A 210 11.06 0.20 0.98
C LYS A 210 11.68 -0.20 2.32
N LEU A 211 11.41 0.57 3.37
CA LEU A 211 11.89 0.24 4.71
C LEU A 211 11.25 -1.04 5.23
N MET A 212 9.95 -1.25 5.03
CA MET A 212 9.27 -2.49 5.39
C MET A 212 9.84 -3.70 4.64
N TRP A 213 10.16 -3.52 3.36
CA TRP A 213 10.70 -4.59 2.51
C TRP A 213 12.09 -5.05 2.94
N ASP A 214 13.04 -4.13 3.07
CA ASP A 214 14.47 -4.48 3.26
C ASP A 214 15.18 -3.63 4.34
N GLY A 215 14.41 -3.02 5.24
CA GLY A 215 14.94 -2.18 6.30
C GLY A 215 15.76 -2.95 7.33
N SER A 216 16.64 -2.22 8.02
CA SER A 216 17.51 -2.78 9.06
C SER A 216 16.71 -3.23 10.30
N PRO A 217 17.26 -4.13 11.13
CA PRO A 217 16.65 -4.58 12.39
C PRO A 217 16.31 -3.46 13.39
N LYS A 218 16.88 -2.26 13.22
CA LYS A 218 16.57 -1.09 14.05
C LYS A 218 15.16 -0.54 13.78
N ILE A 219 14.65 -0.71 12.55
CA ILE A 219 13.39 -0.14 12.08
C ILE A 219 12.36 -1.22 11.75
N VAL A 220 12.79 -2.42 11.34
CA VAL A 220 11.90 -3.54 11.03
C VAL A 220 12.36 -4.81 11.73
N LYS A 221 11.48 -5.44 12.51
CA LYS A 221 11.82 -6.59 13.37
C LYS A 221 10.65 -7.55 13.57
N PRO A 222 10.90 -8.85 13.85
CA PRO A 222 12.19 -9.53 13.84
C PRO A 222 12.73 -9.79 12.42
N TYR A 223 11.87 -9.73 11.40
CA TYR A 223 12.23 -9.91 10.00
C TYR A 223 11.65 -8.76 9.17
N ASN A 224 12.38 -8.31 8.16
CA ASN A 224 11.79 -7.49 7.10
C ASN A 224 10.97 -8.35 6.13
N LEU A 225 10.12 -7.72 5.31
CA LEU A 225 9.21 -8.49 4.45
C LEU A 225 9.97 -9.34 3.43
N LYS A 226 11.10 -8.86 2.90
CA LYS A 226 11.95 -9.66 1.99
C LYS A 226 12.43 -10.96 2.62
N THR A 227 12.71 -10.97 3.92
CA THR A 227 13.08 -12.17 4.67
C THR A 227 11.85 -13.01 5.00
N LEU A 228 10.73 -12.35 5.36
CA LEU A 228 9.48 -13.02 5.68
C LEU A 228 8.91 -13.82 4.50
N PHE A 229 8.96 -13.27 3.29
CA PHE A 229 8.46 -13.90 2.06
C PHE A 229 9.33 -15.05 1.54
N LYS A 230 10.51 -15.26 2.14
CA LYS A 230 11.43 -16.37 1.79
C LYS A 230 11.36 -17.54 2.78
N LYS A 231 10.62 -17.39 3.87
CA LYS A 231 10.40 -18.45 4.87
C LYS A 231 9.17 -19.27 4.51
#